data_AF-A0A962Z4Z1-F1
#
_entry.id   AF-A0A962Z4Z1-F1
#
_cell.length_a   1.000
_cell.length_b   1.000
_cell.length_c   1.000
_cell.angle_alpha   90.00
_cell.angle_beta   90.00
_cell.angle_gamma   90.00
#
_symmetry.space_group_name_H-M   'P 1'
#
loop_
_entity.id
_entity.type
_entity.pdbx_description
1 polymer ?
#
loop_
_entity_poly.entity_id
_entity_poly.type
_entity_poly.pdbx_seq_one_letter_code
_entity_poly.pdbx_strand_id
1 'polypeptide(L)'
;DIIGAPILFGEIDSGLLRAMLNQLRWGADALNASWHRWVLGYSKESQVYLMRLLGLGFLRGPKLAYAMVGVTGLFILFLTLTLLYRVRERRDPISSTYQKFCQRLQRRGLVRLAHEGPKDFAERVINKCPELAGSVSAISSLYIGIRYGRQDNKPNRRRFNRLVRGFRP
;
A
#
# COMPACT_ATOMS: atom_id res chain seq x y z
N ASP A 1 -42.49 19.64 55.83
CA ASP A 1 -41.94 20.91 55.32
C ASP A 1 -40.50 21.06 55.77
N ILE A 2 -39.46 21.24 54.96
CA ILE A 2 -39.29 21.51 53.53
C ILE A 2 -37.84 21.07 53.22
N ILE A 3 -37.66 20.20 52.20
CA ILE A 3 -36.69 20.25 51.08
C ILE A 3 -35.19 20.43 51.46
N GLY A 4 -34.29 19.48 51.19
CA GLY A 4 -33.59 19.32 49.90
C GLY A 4 -32.56 20.44 49.69
N ALA A 5 -31.26 20.25 49.48
CA ALA A 5 -30.61 19.42 48.46
C ALA A 5 -29.06 19.49 48.69
N PRO A 6 -28.27 18.68 47.98
CA PRO A 6 -26.91 18.28 48.36
C PRO A 6 -25.88 19.37 48.11
N ILE A 7 -24.78 19.31 48.86
CA ILE A 7 -23.56 20.08 48.56
C ILE A 7 -23.07 19.62 47.19
N LEU A 8 -23.30 20.44 46.16
CA LEU A 8 -22.88 20.20 44.79
C LEU A 8 -21.35 20.36 44.72
N PHE A 9 -20.64 19.24 44.53
CA PHE A 9 -19.31 19.28 43.93
C PHE A 9 -19.44 19.89 42.52
N GLY A 10 -18.90 21.09 42.29
CA GLY A 10 -19.16 21.78 41.02
C GLY A 10 -18.07 22.70 40.48
N GLU A 11 -16.93 22.91 41.15
CA GLU A 11 -15.93 23.88 40.64
C GLU A 11 -14.46 23.56 40.95
N ILE A 12 -14.11 22.29 41.21
CA ILE A 12 -12.73 21.91 41.57
C ILE A 12 -11.93 21.30 40.39
N ASP A 13 -12.58 20.88 39.30
CA ASP A 13 -11.86 20.19 38.22
C ASP A 13 -11.07 21.10 37.26
N SER A 14 -11.49 22.35 37.08
CA SER A 14 -10.87 23.21 36.05
C SER A 14 -9.52 23.81 36.49
N GLY A 15 -9.33 24.06 37.78
CA GLY A 15 -8.10 24.66 38.33
C GLY A 15 -6.92 23.68 38.37
N LEU A 16 -7.14 22.45 38.81
CA LEU A 16 -6.13 21.39 38.83
C LEU A 16 -5.75 20.96 37.42
N LEU A 17 -6.72 20.80 36.51
CA LEU A 17 -6.45 20.49 35.11
C LEU A 17 -5.65 21.60 34.43
N ARG A 18 -5.97 22.87 34.68
CA ARG A 18 -5.18 24.02 34.18
C ARG A 18 -3.77 24.04 34.77
N ALA A 19 -3.60 23.73 36.05
CA ALA A 19 -2.28 23.64 36.68
C ALA A 19 -1.44 22.50 36.09
N MET A 20 -2.02 21.32 35.89
CA MET A 20 -1.36 20.17 35.25
C MET A 20 -1.04 20.43 33.78
N LEU A 21 -1.95 21.06 33.03
CA LEU A 21 -1.71 21.49 31.64
C LEU A 21 -0.59 22.51 31.55
N ASN A 22 -0.55 23.47 32.48
CA ASN A 22 0.54 24.45 32.53
C ASN A 22 1.86 23.76 32.87
N GLN A 23 1.89 22.83 33.83
CA GLN A 23 3.09 22.09 34.21
C GLN A 23 3.62 21.21 33.07
N LEU A 24 2.71 20.56 32.32
CA LEU A 24 3.03 19.86 31.08
C LEU A 24 3.57 20.81 30.00
N ARG A 25 2.99 22.01 29.87
CA ARG A 25 3.46 23.03 28.92
C ARG A 25 4.86 23.51 29.26
N TRP A 26 5.14 23.81 30.53
CA TRP A 26 6.49 24.18 30.99
C TRP A 26 7.50 23.05 30.78
N GLY A 27 7.09 21.79 31.00
CA GLY A 27 7.92 20.62 30.69
C GLY A 27 8.20 20.47 29.19
N ALA A 28 7.17 20.64 28.35
CA ALA A 28 7.30 20.62 26.90
C ALA A 28 8.19 21.77 26.39
N ASP A 29 8.07 22.97 26.97
CA ASP A 29 8.91 24.13 26.64
C ASP A 29 10.37 23.89 27.07
N ALA A 30 10.61 23.26 28.23
CA ALA A 30 11.94 22.89 28.68
C ALA A 30 12.59 21.81 27.80
N LEU A 31 11.79 20.82 27.35
CA LEU A 31 12.22 19.83 26.37
C LEU A 31 12.53 20.49 25.02
N ASN A 32 11.69 21.42 24.58
CA ASN A 32 11.90 22.15 23.34
C ASN A 32 13.16 23.03 23.40
N ALA A 33 13.40 23.72 24.51
CA ALA A 33 14.62 24.52 24.71
C ALA A 33 15.87 23.64 24.80
N SER A 34 15.78 22.45 25.39
CA SER A 34 16.87 21.48 25.46
C SER A 34 17.14 20.85 24.10
N TRP A 35 16.09 20.53 23.34
CA TRP A 35 16.16 20.07 21.97
C TRP A 35 16.77 21.12 21.05
N HIS A 36 16.32 22.37 21.12
CA HIS A 36 16.91 23.47 20.35
C HIS A 36 18.40 23.64 20.66
N ARG A 37 18.82 23.63 21.93
CA ARG A 37 20.24 23.70 22.30
C ARG A 37 21.02 22.48 21.81
N TRP A 38 20.43 21.29 21.88
CA TRP A 38 21.06 20.05 21.41
C TRP A 38 21.19 20.01 19.88
N VAL A 39 20.18 20.47 19.15
CA VAL A 39 20.16 20.54 17.68
C VAL A 39 21.12 21.63 17.18
N LEU A 40 21.04 22.84 17.72
CA LEU A 40 21.91 23.95 17.31
C LEU A 40 23.36 23.73 17.75
N GLY A 41 23.57 23.03 18.87
CA GLY A 41 24.87 22.61 19.39
C GLY A 41 25.30 21.21 18.96
N TYR A 42 24.67 20.62 17.92
CA TYR A 42 25.03 19.29 17.44
C TYR A 42 26.43 19.32 16.80
N SER A 43 27.44 19.12 17.65
CA SER A 43 28.85 19.07 17.28
C SER A 43 29.30 17.63 17.05
N LYS A 44 30.46 17.45 16.40
CA LYS A 44 31.08 16.12 16.21
C LYS A 44 31.29 15.37 17.53
N GLU A 45 31.46 16.08 18.64
CA GLU A 45 31.66 15.50 19.97
C GLU A 45 30.38 14.84 20.50
N SER A 46 29.22 15.48 20.30
CA SER A 46 27.90 14.93 20.64
C SER A 46 27.59 13.65 19.85
N GLN A 47 27.93 13.63 18.56
CA GLN A 47 27.81 12.43 17.72
C GLN A 47 28.69 11.28 18.22
N VAL A 48 29.93 11.57 18.61
CA VAL A 48 30.87 10.58 19.13
C VAL A 48 30.46 10.05 20.51
N TYR A 49 29.92 10.92 21.36
CA TYR A 49 29.40 10.54 22.68
C TYR A 49 28.20 9.60 22.58
N LEU A 50 27.21 9.93 21.73
CA LEU A 50 26.04 9.08 21.47
C LEU A 50 26.44 7.74 20.85
N MET A 51 27.36 7.74 19.89
CA MET A 51 27.90 6.51 19.29
C MET A 51 28.58 5.64 20.35
N ARG A 52 29.32 6.22 21.29
CA ARG A 52 29.91 5.48 22.42
C ARG A 52 28.85 4.92 23.37
N LEU A 53 27.83 5.70 23.71
CA LEU A 53 26.74 5.26 24.58
C LEU A 53 25.95 4.10 23.98
N LEU A 54 25.77 4.09 22.66
CA LEU A 54 25.14 3.00 21.91
C LEU A 54 26.07 1.80 21.63
N GLY A 55 27.31 1.81 22.14
CA GLY A 55 28.30 0.76 21.86
C GLY A 55 28.87 0.78 20.43
N LEU A 56 28.49 1.76 19.63
CA LEU A 56 28.91 1.98 18.24
C LEU A 56 30.14 2.88 18.11
N GLY A 57 30.91 3.06 19.19
CA GLY A 57 32.10 3.91 19.21
C GLY A 57 33.18 3.52 18.20
N PHE A 58 33.11 2.30 17.63
CA PHE A 58 33.99 1.79 16.58
C PHE A 58 33.64 2.30 15.17
N LEU A 59 32.42 2.83 14.96
CA LEU A 59 31.95 3.40 13.70
C LEU A 59 32.38 4.87 13.60
N ARG A 60 33.69 5.09 13.42
CA ARG A 60 34.27 6.42 13.19
C ARG A 60 34.88 6.53 11.79
N GLY A 61 34.85 7.75 11.23
CA GLY A 61 35.41 8.04 9.92
C GLY A 61 34.71 7.25 8.79
N PRO A 62 35.46 6.60 7.87
CA PRO A 62 34.86 5.92 6.71
C PRO A 62 33.92 4.77 7.09
N LYS A 63 34.13 4.13 8.26
CA LYS A 63 33.25 3.05 8.76
C LYS A 63 31.82 3.54 9.03
N LEU A 64 31.66 4.78 9.48
CA LEU A 64 30.34 5.38 9.66
C LEU A 64 29.65 5.62 8.31
N ALA A 65 30.41 6.08 7.31
CA ALA A 65 29.89 6.27 5.96
C ALA A 65 29.41 4.93 5.37
N TYR A 66 30.19 3.85 5.51
CA TYR A 66 29.75 2.52 5.07
C TYR A 66 28.52 2.02 5.82
N ALA A 67 28.43 2.25 7.14
CA ALA A 67 27.25 1.89 7.92
C ALA A 67 26.00 2.66 7.46
N MET A 68 26.12 3.96 7.19
CA MET A 68 25.02 4.79 6.67
C MET A 68 24.56 4.34 5.29
N VAL A 69 25.51 4.03 4.39
CA VAL A 69 25.19 3.49 3.07
C VAL A 69 24.54 2.11 3.18
N GLY A 70 25.04 1.24 4.07
CA GLY A 70 24.48 -0.07 4.31
C GLY A 70 23.05 -0.02 4.83
N VAL A 71 22.78 0.81 5.84
CA VAL A 71 21.43 1.00 6.41
C VAL A 71 20.49 1.61 5.38
N THR A 72 20.91 2.66 4.68
CA THR A 72 20.10 3.29 3.63
C THR A 72 19.82 2.31 2.49
N GLY A 73 20.82 1.54 2.06
CA GLY A 73 20.68 0.53 1.03
C GLY A 73 19.72 -0.59 1.42
N LEU A 74 19.81 -1.09 2.65
CA LEU A 74 18.88 -2.08 3.20
C LEU A 74 17.45 -1.53 3.28
N PHE A 75 17.29 -0.28 3.69
CA PHE A 75 15.98 0.37 3.75
C PHE A 75 15.35 0.54 2.37
N ILE A 76 16.12 1.00 1.38
CA ILE A 76 15.67 1.09 -0.02
C ILE A 76 15.33 -0.29 -0.57
N LEU A 77 16.17 -1.29 -0.30
CA LEU A 77 15.93 -2.67 -0.73
C LEU A 77 14.63 -3.21 -0.12
N PHE A 78 14.43 -3.01 1.18
CA PHE A 78 13.20 -3.41 1.88
C PHE A 78 11.96 -2.72 1.29
N LEU A 79 12.01 -1.41 1.06
CA LEU A 79 10.92 -0.67 0.40
C LEU A 79 10.65 -1.17 -1.01
N THR A 80 11.70 -1.43 -1.78
CA THR A 80 11.59 -1.92 -3.16
C THR A 80 10.96 -3.31 -3.19
N LEU A 81 11.42 -4.22 -2.32
CA LEU A 81 10.87 -5.57 -2.20
C LEU A 81 9.42 -5.56 -1.74
N THR A 82 9.08 -4.75 -0.74
CA THR A 82 7.70 -4.63 -0.25
C THR A 82 6.77 -4.05 -1.30
N LEU A 83 7.18 -2.98 -2.01
CA LEU A 83 6.40 -2.42 -3.12
C LEU A 83 6.23 -3.43 -4.26
N LEU A 84 7.30 -4.13 -4.65
CA LEU A 84 7.24 -5.13 -5.72
C LEU A 84 6.34 -6.30 -5.34
N TYR A 85 6.41 -6.76 -4.09
CA TYR A 85 5.53 -7.80 -3.57
C TYR A 85 4.07 -7.36 -3.61
N ARG A 86 3.78 -6.12 -3.18
CA ARG A 86 2.43 -5.54 -3.21
C ARG A 86 1.89 -5.32 -4.63
N VAL A 87 2.76 -4.96 -5.58
CA VAL A 87 2.41 -4.85 -7.02
C VAL A 87 2.14 -6.23 -7.62
N ARG A 88 2.90 -7.25 -7.22
CA ARG A 88 2.65 -8.64 -7.63
C ARG A 88 1.33 -9.16 -7.08
N GLU A 89 0.97 -8.80 -5.87
CA GLU A 89 -0.33 -9.11 -5.26
C GLU A 89 -1.49 -8.35 -5.93
N ARG A 90 -1.20 -7.16 -6.50
CA ARG A 90 -2.10 -6.40 -7.38
C ARG A 90 -2.17 -6.91 -8.82
N ARG A 91 -1.41 -7.94 -9.24
CA ARG A 91 -1.72 -8.66 -10.48
C ARG A 91 -3.03 -9.42 -10.28
N ASP A 92 -4.11 -8.70 -10.50
CA ASP A 92 -5.47 -9.18 -10.41
C ASP A 92 -5.58 -10.56 -11.08
N PRO A 93 -5.91 -11.63 -10.33
CA PRO A 93 -5.94 -12.99 -10.85
C PRO A 93 -6.85 -13.13 -12.08
N ILE A 94 -7.85 -12.26 -12.23
CA ILE A 94 -8.73 -12.21 -13.40
C ILE A 94 -7.98 -11.73 -14.65
N SER A 95 -7.12 -10.73 -14.53
CA SER A 95 -6.31 -10.23 -15.66
C SER A 95 -5.32 -11.30 -16.14
N SER A 96 -4.71 -12.06 -15.22
CA SER A 96 -3.83 -13.17 -15.58
C SER A 96 -4.56 -14.28 -16.36
N THR A 97 -5.82 -14.53 -16.01
CA THR A 97 -6.64 -15.55 -16.67
C THR A 97 -7.12 -15.07 -18.03
N TYR A 98 -7.49 -13.80 -18.17
CA TYR A 98 -7.78 -13.19 -19.46
C TYR A 98 -6.57 -13.23 -20.41
N GLN A 99 -5.36 -12.98 -19.90
CA GLN A 99 -4.15 -13.09 -20.72
C GLN A 99 -3.93 -14.52 -21.26
N LYS A 100 -4.24 -15.56 -20.47
CA LYS A 100 -4.20 -16.96 -20.95
C LYS A 100 -5.22 -17.20 -22.07
N PHE A 101 -6.41 -16.61 -21.99
CA PHE A 101 -7.40 -16.65 -23.07
C PHE A 101 -6.85 -15.99 -24.35
N CYS A 102 -6.27 -14.79 -24.25
CA CYS A 102 -5.62 -14.13 -25.39
C CYS A 102 -4.49 -14.98 -25.99
N GLN A 103 -3.63 -15.59 -25.15
CA GLN A 103 -2.55 -16.47 -25.62
C GLN A 103 -3.06 -17.71 -26.36
N ARG A 104 -4.22 -18.26 -25.98
CA ARG A 104 -4.84 -19.37 -26.73
C ARG A 104 -5.29 -18.93 -28.12
N LEU A 105 -5.86 -17.72 -28.24
CA LEU A 105 -6.23 -17.14 -29.53
C LEU A 105 -5.04 -16.77 -30.42
N GLN A 106 -3.88 -16.46 -29.83
CA GLN A 106 -2.63 -16.24 -30.60
C GLN A 106 -2.23 -17.46 -31.42
N ARG A 107 -2.58 -18.69 -30.97
CA ARG A 107 -2.32 -19.92 -31.75
C ARG A 107 -3.08 -19.94 -33.08
N ARG A 108 -4.16 -19.17 -33.20
CA ARG A 108 -4.90 -18.95 -34.46
C ARG A 108 -4.48 -17.67 -35.19
N GLY A 109 -3.32 -17.09 -34.84
CA GLY A 109 -2.83 -15.84 -35.42
C GLY A 109 -3.56 -14.58 -34.95
N LEU A 110 -4.40 -14.68 -33.90
CA LEU A 110 -5.19 -13.56 -33.39
C LEU A 110 -4.52 -12.96 -32.15
N VAL A 111 -3.65 -11.98 -32.39
CA VAL A 111 -2.94 -11.22 -31.34
C VAL A 111 -3.72 -9.95 -31.00
N ARG A 112 -3.97 -9.73 -29.70
CA ARG A 112 -4.56 -8.48 -29.18
C ARG A 112 -3.57 -7.33 -29.32
N LEU A 113 -4.00 -6.22 -29.91
CA LEU A 113 -3.15 -5.03 -30.09
C LEU A 113 -3.13 -4.17 -28.82
N ALA A 114 -2.09 -3.35 -28.65
CA ALA A 114 -1.94 -2.52 -27.45
C ALA A 114 -3.02 -1.43 -27.32
N HIS A 115 -3.49 -0.90 -28.45
CA HIS A 115 -4.56 0.12 -28.52
C HIS A 115 -5.95 -0.50 -28.57
N GLU A 116 -6.08 -1.83 -28.56
CA GLU A 116 -7.35 -2.52 -28.76
C GLU A 116 -7.97 -2.93 -27.42
N GLY A 117 -9.22 -2.51 -27.22
CA GLY A 117 -10.00 -2.85 -26.05
C GLY A 117 -10.40 -4.34 -26.03
N PRO A 118 -10.77 -4.90 -24.86
CA PRO A 118 -11.28 -6.27 -24.77
C PRO A 118 -12.53 -6.52 -25.62
N LYS A 119 -13.37 -5.51 -25.82
CA LYS A 119 -14.58 -5.57 -26.66
C LYS A 119 -14.22 -5.62 -28.15
N ASP A 120 -13.43 -4.67 -28.61
CA ASP A 120 -13.01 -4.58 -30.02
C ASP A 120 -12.23 -5.83 -30.45
N PHE A 121 -11.35 -6.33 -29.57
CA PHE A 121 -10.65 -7.59 -29.80
C PHE A 121 -11.62 -8.78 -29.94
N ALA A 122 -12.65 -8.85 -29.09
CA ALA A 122 -13.64 -9.90 -29.17
C ALA A 122 -14.43 -9.84 -30.48
N GLU A 123 -14.87 -8.65 -30.90
CA GLU A 123 -15.57 -8.44 -32.17
C GLU A 123 -14.70 -8.85 -33.37
N ARG A 124 -13.42 -8.46 -33.37
CA ARG A 124 -12.46 -8.88 -34.41
C ARG A 124 -12.24 -10.39 -34.45
N VAL A 125 -12.16 -11.03 -33.28
CA VAL A 125 -12.01 -12.49 -33.18
C VAL A 125 -13.29 -13.19 -33.68
N ILE A 126 -14.47 -12.69 -33.33
CA ILE A 126 -15.76 -13.22 -33.79
C ILE A 126 -15.86 -13.14 -35.32
N ASN A 127 -15.49 -12.01 -35.91
CA ASN A 127 -15.52 -11.82 -37.36
C ASN A 127 -14.57 -12.77 -38.10
N LYS A 128 -13.42 -13.12 -37.49
CA LYS A 128 -12.44 -14.04 -38.09
C LYS A 128 -12.70 -15.51 -37.80
N CYS A 129 -13.35 -15.83 -36.68
CA CYS A 129 -13.67 -17.19 -36.26
C CYS A 129 -15.11 -17.27 -35.72
N PRO A 130 -16.13 -17.29 -36.61
CA PRO A 130 -17.54 -17.31 -36.20
C PRO A 130 -17.90 -18.53 -35.34
N GLU A 131 -17.21 -19.65 -35.53
CA GLU A 131 -17.39 -20.88 -34.75
C GLU A 131 -17.11 -20.69 -33.25
N LEU A 132 -16.25 -19.74 -32.88
CA LEU A 132 -15.89 -19.44 -31.49
C LEU A 132 -16.74 -18.32 -30.90
N ALA A 133 -17.68 -17.75 -31.66
CA ALA A 133 -18.32 -16.49 -31.33
C ALA A 133 -19.05 -16.51 -29.98
N GLY A 134 -19.81 -17.59 -29.71
CA GLY A 134 -20.52 -17.75 -28.44
C GLY A 134 -19.58 -17.78 -27.24
N SER A 135 -18.47 -18.52 -27.34
CA SER A 135 -17.49 -18.63 -26.25
C SER A 135 -16.70 -17.33 -26.04
N VAL A 136 -16.26 -16.69 -27.12
CA VAL A 136 -15.49 -15.44 -27.09
C VAL A 136 -16.34 -14.29 -26.53
N SER A 137 -17.60 -14.19 -26.96
CA SER A 137 -18.54 -13.19 -26.47
C SER A 137 -18.82 -13.37 -24.97
N ALA A 138 -19.09 -14.61 -24.53
CA ALA A 138 -19.36 -14.91 -23.13
C ALA A 138 -18.16 -14.59 -22.21
N ILE A 139 -16.94 -14.97 -22.62
CA ILE A 139 -15.71 -14.70 -21.86
C ILE A 139 -15.43 -13.20 -21.79
N SER A 140 -15.52 -12.50 -22.93
CA SER A 140 -15.16 -11.08 -23.01
C SER A 140 -16.18 -10.20 -22.28
N SER A 141 -17.48 -10.49 -22.40
CA SER A 141 -18.54 -9.77 -21.69
C SER A 141 -18.40 -9.92 -20.17
N LEU A 142 -18.11 -11.13 -19.70
CA LEU A 142 -17.92 -11.38 -18.27
C LEU A 142 -16.64 -10.72 -17.74
N TYR A 143 -15.55 -10.72 -18.52
CA TYR A 143 -14.33 -9.98 -18.17
C TYR A 143 -14.59 -8.48 -18.03
N ILE A 144 -15.30 -7.89 -19.01
CA ILE A 144 -15.64 -6.47 -18.99
C ILE A 144 -16.52 -6.14 -17.78
N GLY A 145 -17.53 -6.97 -17.49
CA GLY A 145 -18.41 -6.79 -16.33
C GLY A 145 -17.68 -6.86 -14.98
N ILE A 146 -16.68 -7.75 -14.86
CA ILE A 146 -15.85 -7.89 -13.64
C ILE A 146 -14.88 -6.72 -13.50
N ARG A 147 -14.19 -6.31 -14.58
CA ARG A 147 -13.09 -5.35 -14.50
C ARG A 147 -13.50 -3.89 -14.65
N TYR A 148 -14.47 -3.62 -15.50
CA TYR A 148 -14.94 -2.26 -15.81
C TYR A 148 -16.38 -2.02 -15.34
N GLY A 149 -17.05 -3.05 -14.80
CA GLY A 149 -18.40 -2.96 -14.27
C GLY A 149 -18.47 -3.24 -12.77
N ARG A 150 -19.70 -3.43 -12.28
CA ARG A 150 -20.00 -3.78 -10.87
C ARG A 150 -20.20 -5.27 -10.64
N GLN A 151 -19.77 -6.13 -11.57
CA GLN A 151 -20.01 -7.57 -11.52
C GLN A 151 -18.87 -8.36 -10.85
N ASP A 152 -17.99 -7.66 -10.13
CA ASP A 152 -16.87 -8.27 -9.43
C ASP A 152 -17.31 -8.98 -8.15
N ASN A 153 -17.66 -10.26 -8.27
CA ASN A 153 -18.04 -11.11 -7.14
C ASN A 153 -17.46 -12.53 -7.28
N LYS A 154 -17.37 -13.26 -6.16
CA LYS A 154 -16.80 -14.63 -6.12
C LYS A 154 -17.46 -15.58 -7.15
N PRO A 155 -18.79 -15.62 -7.33
CA PRO A 155 -19.43 -16.46 -8.34
C PRO A 155 -18.99 -16.14 -9.78
N ASN A 156 -18.97 -14.86 -10.16
CA ASN A 156 -18.60 -14.42 -11.51
C ASN A 156 -17.13 -14.69 -11.81
N ARG A 157 -16.23 -14.47 -10.83
CA ARG A 157 -14.82 -14.84 -10.94
C ARG A 157 -14.65 -16.35 -11.18
N ARG A 158 -15.39 -17.20 -10.46
CA ARG A 158 -15.37 -18.66 -10.65
C ARG A 158 -15.89 -19.06 -12.03
N ARG A 159 -17.00 -18.47 -12.47
CA ARG A 159 -17.59 -18.69 -13.80
C ARG A 159 -16.61 -18.30 -14.91
N PHE A 160 -15.97 -17.14 -14.79
CA PHE A 160 -14.96 -16.66 -15.74
C PHE A 160 -13.78 -17.64 -15.86
N ASN A 161 -13.21 -18.06 -14.72
CA ASN A 161 -12.13 -19.03 -14.70
C ASN A 161 -12.52 -20.37 -15.34
N ARG A 162 -13.76 -20.83 -15.15
CA ARG A 162 -14.27 -22.06 -15.77
C ARG A 162 -14.40 -21.92 -17.28
N LEU A 163 -14.98 -20.82 -17.78
CA LEU A 163 -15.12 -20.56 -19.20
C LEU A 163 -13.77 -20.48 -19.90
N VAL A 164 -12.81 -19.75 -19.34
CA VAL A 164 -11.45 -19.67 -19.90
C VAL A 164 -10.73 -21.01 -19.88
N ARG A 165 -10.91 -21.82 -18.83
CA ARG A 165 -10.31 -23.17 -18.77
C ARG A 165 -10.89 -24.09 -19.85
N GLY A 166 -12.22 -24.06 -20.04
CA GLY A 166 -12.93 -24.86 -21.05
C GLY A 166 -12.74 -24.38 -22.49
N PHE A 167 -12.29 -23.14 -22.69
CA PHE A 167 -12.07 -22.57 -24.02
C PHE A 167 -10.91 -23.26 -24.75
N ARG A 168 -11.23 -24.05 -25.78
CA ARG A 168 -10.26 -24.67 -26.69
C ARG A 168 -10.47 -24.05 -28.09
N PRO A 169 -9.61 -23.10 -28.50
CA PRO A 169 -9.54 -22.71 -29.90
C PRO A 169 -8.87 -23.81 -30.71
#